data_AF-A0A3M1PM97-F1
#
_entry.id   AF-A0A3M1PM97-F1
#
_cell.length_a   1.000
_cell.length_b   1.000
_cell.length_c   1.000
_cell.angle_alpha   90.00
_cell.angle_beta   90.00
_cell.angle_gamma   90.00
#
_symmetry.space_group_name_H-M   'P 1'
#
loop_
_entity.id
_entity.type
_entity.pdbx_description
1 polymer ?
#
loop_
_entity_poly.entity_id
_entity_poly.type
_entity_poly.pdbx_seq_one_letter_code
_entity_poly.pdbx_strand_id
1 'polypeptide(L)'
;CQKVIPVGNLSLVAPETHEERQEAYLIRRQWIRLTQQFTDTSEAIQRAKKILNQFETYFDAATIARIPDESFALMVGVLPSTVRLARRPLSSKVSVKVKS
;
A
#
# COMPACT_ATOMS: atom_id res chain seq x y z
N CYS A 1 7.45 5.70 -17.46
CA CYS A 1 7.76 5.58 -16.01
C CYS A 1 8.08 6.98 -15.49
N GLN A 2 7.37 7.50 -14.48
CA GLN A 2 7.55 8.90 -14.03
C GLN A 2 8.54 9.05 -12.87
N LYS A 3 8.72 8.02 -12.03
CA LYS A 3 9.65 8.04 -10.90
C LYS A 3 9.97 6.62 -10.44
N VAL A 4 11.20 6.38 -10.00
CA VAL A 4 11.60 5.16 -9.27
C VAL A 4 11.70 5.51 -7.79
N ILE A 5 11.01 4.76 -6.94
CA ILE A 5 11.05 4.93 -5.48
C ILE A 5 11.64 3.63 -4.92
N PRO A 6 12.91 3.62 -4.49
CA PRO A 6 13.48 2.45 -3.83
C PRO A 6 12.83 2.31 -2.45
N VAL A 7 12.38 1.09 -2.14
CA VAL A 7 11.79 0.74 -0.85
C VAL A 7 12.55 -0.47 -0.31
N GLY A 8 13.02 -0.39 0.94
CA GLY A 8 13.85 -1.44 1.55
C GLY A 8 15.19 -1.66 0.82
N ASN A 9 15.67 -2.91 0.85
CA ASN A 9 16.90 -3.33 0.17
C ASN A 9 16.58 -3.81 -1.26
N LEU A 10 16.46 -2.87 -2.18
CA LEU A 10 16.16 -3.17 -3.58
C LEU A 10 17.34 -3.92 -4.24
N SER A 11 17.07 -5.14 -4.70
CA SER A 11 17.96 -5.90 -5.58
C SER A 11 17.24 -6.21 -6.88
N LEU A 12 17.79 -5.76 -8.01
CA LEU A 12 17.27 -6.10 -9.34
C LEU A 12 17.98 -7.37 -9.81
N VAL A 13 17.31 -8.51 -9.65
CA VAL A 13 17.80 -9.81 -10.12
C VAL A 13 16.96 -10.30 -11.28
N ALA A 14 17.60 -10.91 -12.28
CA ALA A 14 16.92 -11.61 -13.35
C ALA A 14 16.87 -13.11 -12.99
N PRO A 15 15.69 -13.77 -13.04
CA PRO A 15 15.59 -15.20 -12.75
C PRO A 15 16.29 -16.00 -13.85
N GLU A 16 17.28 -16.81 -13.47
CA GLU A 16 18.13 -17.55 -14.40
C GLU A 16 17.55 -18.93 -14.69
N THR A 17 17.04 -19.62 -13.66
CA THR A 17 16.52 -20.99 -13.75
C THR A 17 15.03 -21.04 -14.12
N HIS A 18 14.55 -22.22 -14.51
CA HIS A 18 13.13 -22.43 -14.80
C HIS A 18 12.27 -22.24 -13.53
N GLU A 19 12.75 -22.78 -12.41
CA GLU A 19 12.11 -22.70 -11.10
C GLU A 19 12.00 -21.24 -10.61
N GLU A 20 13.09 -20.47 -10.70
CA GLU A 20 13.10 -19.04 -10.34
C GLU A 20 12.13 -18.23 -11.20
N ARG A 21 12.03 -18.54 -12.50
CA ARG A 21 11.05 -17.90 -13.38
C ARG A 21 9.63 -18.23 -12.95
N GLN A 22 9.35 -19.50 -12.66
CA GLN A 22 8.03 -19.93 -12.20
C GLN A 22 7.63 -19.24 -10.90
N GLU A 23 8.55 -19.14 -9.94
CA GLU A 23 8.33 -18.42 -8.68
C GLU A 23 8.06 -16.93 -8.92
N ALA A 24 8.88 -16.27 -9.74
CA ALA A 24 8.70 -14.86 -10.09
C ALA A 24 7.32 -14.61 -10.76
N TYR A 25 6.87 -15.52 -11.63
CA TYR A 25 5.53 -15.45 -12.22
C TYR A 25 4.42 -15.60 -11.18
N LEU A 26 4.55 -16.53 -10.24
CA LEU A 26 3.57 -16.73 -9.16
C LEU A 26 3.47 -15.48 -8.27
N ILE A 27 4.60 -14.92 -7.87
CA ILE A 27 4.67 -13.67 -7.10
C ILE A 27 3.97 -12.55 -7.88
N ARG A 28 4.30 -12.36 -9.16
CA ARG A 28 3.69 -11.31 -10.00
C ARG A 28 2.17 -11.47 -10.10
N ARG A 29 1.68 -12.71 -10.28
CA ARG A 29 0.23 -13.01 -10.30
C ARG A 29 -0.44 -12.69 -8.96
N GLN A 30 0.22 -13.00 -7.86
CA GLN A 30 -0.30 -12.71 -6.52
C GLN A 30 -0.46 -11.20 -6.32
N TRP A 31 0.55 -10.41 -6.71
CA TRP A 31 0.47 -8.95 -6.63
C TRP A 31 -0.65 -8.38 -7.50
N ILE A 32 -0.80 -8.85 -8.74
CA ILE A 32 -1.88 -8.40 -9.64
C ILE A 32 -3.25 -8.65 -9.00
N ARG A 33 -3.50 -9.86 -8.48
CA ARG A 33 -4.77 -10.21 -7.82
C ARG A 33 -5.02 -9.37 -6.58
N LEU A 34 -4.00 -9.14 -5.78
CA LEU A 34 -4.09 -8.37 -4.55
C LEU A 34 -4.44 -6.91 -4.84
N THR A 35 -3.76 -6.28 -5.81
CA THR A 35 -4.08 -4.92 -6.24
C THR A 35 -5.50 -4.82 -6.80
N GLN A 36 -5.93 -5.83 -7.58
CA GLN A 36 -7.31 -5.90 -8.08
C GLN A 36 -8.34 -5.95 -6.95
N GLN A 37 -8.13 -6.78 -5.92
CA GLN A 37 -9.01 -6.85 -4.74
C GLN A 37 -9.12 -5.49 -4.02
N PHE A 38 -8.05 -4.70 -4.02
CA PHE A 38 -8.10 -3.36 -3.44
C PHE A 38 -8.91 -2.43 -4.33
N THR A 39 -8.70 -2.45 -5.64
CA THR A 39 -9.41 -1.57 -6.60
C THR A 39 -10.88 -1.89 -6.75
N ASP A 40 -11.28 -3.16 -6.55
CA ASP A 40 -12.68 -3.60 -6.62
C ASP A 40 -13.51 -3.14 -5.39
N THR A 41 -12.85 -2.63 -4.35
CA THR A 41 -13.55 -2.03 -3.20
C THR A 41 -14.14 -0.67 -3.59
N SER A 42 -15.47 -0.52 -3.45
CA SER A 42 -16.21 0.69 -3.85
C SER A 42 -15.68 1.97 -3.19
N GLU A 43 -15.47 1.90 -1.88
CA GLU A 43 -15.12 3.04 -1.05
C GLU A 43 -13.64 3.43 -1.20
N ALA A 44 -13.39 4.64 -1.73
CA ALA A 44 -12.04 5.15 -1.97
C ALA A 44 -11.16 5.14 -0.71
N ILE A 45 -11.72 5.51 0.44
CA ILE A 45 -10.97 5.50 1.71
C ILE A 45 -10.56 4.08 2.13
N GLN A 46 -11.39 3.07 1.82
CA GLN A 46 -11.08 1.69 2.12
C GLN A 46 -10.01 1.13 1.19
N ARG A 47 -10.02 1.52 -0.10
CA ARG A 47 -8.93 1.22 -1.03
C ARG A 47 -7.58 1.72 -0.51
N ALA A 48 -7.55 2.98 -0.08
CA ALA A 48 -6.35 3.61 0.48
C ALA A 48 -5.87 2.91 1.77
N LYS A 49 -6.78 2.56 2.67
CA LYS A 49 -6.43 1.80 3.89
C LYS A 49 -5.89 0.42 3.58
N LYS A 50 -6.51 -0.32 2.66
CA LYS A 50 -6.06 -1.67 2.27
C LYS A 50 -4.62 -1.68 1.76
N ILE A 51 -4.26 -0.75 0.86
CA ILE A 51 -2.88 -0.69 0.35
C ILE A 51 -1.88 -0.26 1.42
N LEU A 52 -2.23 0.68 2.30
CA LEU A 52 -1.37 1.09 3.41
C LEU A 52 -1.13 -0.07 4.39
N ASN A 53 -2.18 -0.74 4.84
CA ASN A 53 -2.09 -1.91 5.73
C ASN A 53 -1.26 -3.04 5.09
N GLN A 54 -1.37 -3.23 3.77
CA GLN A 54 -0.58 -4.23 3.09
C GLN A 54 0.91 -3.88 3.10
N PHE A 55 1.27 -2.61 2.92
CA PHE A 55 2.66 -2.18 3.01
C PHE A 55 3.23 -2.33 4.42
N GLU A 56 2.42 -2.11 5.47
CA GLU A 56 2.79 -2.32 6.87
C GLU A 56 3.15 -3.79 7.18
N THR A 57 2.73 -4.74 6.34
CA THR A 57 3.12 -6.16 6.48
C THR A 57 4.56 -6.42 6.03
N TYR A 58 5.12 -5.58 5.17
CA TYR A 58 6.44 -5.79 4.55
C TYR A 58 7.48 -4.75 4.94
N PHE A 59 7.06 -3.55 5.33
CA PHE A 59 7.94 -2.42 5.57
C PHE A 59 7.64 -1.76 6.91
N ASP A 60 8.68 -1.24 7.55
CA ASP A 60 8.53 -0.46 8.78
C ASP A 60 7.82 0.89 8.51
N ALA A 61 7.31 1.50 9.58
CA ALA A 61 6.57 2.76 9.50
C ALA A 61 7.42 3.92 8.93
N ALA A 62 8.72 3.96 9.20
CA ALA A 62 9.60 5.03 8.70
C ALA A 62 9.80 4.91 7.18
N THR A 63 9.93 3.70 6.67
CA THR A 63 9.98 3.39 5.23
C THR A 63 8.68 3.80 4.55
N ILE A 64 7.52 3.47 5.12
CA ILE A 64 6.19 3.81 4.56
C ILE A 64 5.93 5.32 4.60
N ALA A 65 6.40 6.02 5.63
CA ALA A 65 6.25 7.47 5.76
C ALA A 65 7.00 8.25 4.66
N ARG A 66 8.06 7.67 4.08
CA ARG A 66 8.85 8.30 3.01
C ARG A 66 8.20 8.19 1.62
N ILE A 67 7.23 7.31 1.44
CA ILE A 67 6.56 7.10 0.16
C ILE A 67 5.50 8.21 -0.05
N PRO A 68 5.54 8.99 -1.14
CA PRO A 68 4.56 10.03 -1.41
C PRO A 68 3.13 9.49 -1.53
N ASP A 69 2.14 10.27 -1.09
CA ASP A 69 0.72 9.92 -1.17
C ASP A 69 0.27 9.62 -2.61
N GLU A 70 0.83 10.34 -3.58
CA GLU A 70 0.58 10.14 -5.01
C GLU A 70 0.92 8.72 -5.46
N SER A 71 1.96 8.11 -4.88
CA SER A 71 2.39 6.75 -5.24
C SER A 71 1.34 5.72 -4.86
N PHE A 72 0.80 5.82 -3.64
CA PHE A 72 -0.30 4.97 -3.18
C PHE A 72 -1.59 5.26 -3.93
N ALA A 73 -1.87 6.54 -4.20
CA ALA A 73 -3.06 6.98 -4.90
C ALA A 73 -3.16 6.37 -6.31
N LEU A 74 -2.03 6.37 -7.04
CA LEU A 74 -1.94 5.75 -8.36
C LEU A 74 -2.10 4.23 -8.33
N MET A 75 -1.63 3.55 -7.27
CA MET A 75 -1.75 2.09 -7.16
C MET A 75 -3.19 1.60 -6.98
N VAL A 76 -4.07 2.40 -6.36
CA VAL A 76 -5.45 1.98 -6.05
C VAL A 76 -6.55 2.88 -6.60
N GLY A 77 -6.21 3.82 -7.50
CA GLY A 77 -7.18 4.68 -8.17
C GLY A 77 -7.97 5.56 -7.21
N VAL A 78 -7.26 6.39 -6.43
CA VAL A 78 -7.86 7.39 -5.51
C VAL A 78 -7.13 8.73 -5.61
N LEU A 79 -7.62 9.76 -4.92
CA LEU A 79 -6.93 11.04 -4.82
C LEU A 79 -5.79 10.97 -3.77
N PRO A 80 -4.67 11.70 -3.94
CA PRO A 80 -3.63 11.80 -2.91
C PRO A 80 -4.16 12.28 -1.55
N SER A 81 -5.17 13.16 -1.56
CA SER A 81 -5.86 13.63 -0.34
C SER A 81 -6.57 12.49 0.41
N THR A 82 -7.09 11.48 -0.30
CA THR A 82 -7.70 10.28 0.28
C THR A 82 -6.66 9.43 1.01
N VAL A 83 -5.46 9.26 0.43
CA VAL A 83 -4.34 8.56 1.08
C VAL A 83 -3.90 9.31 2.33
N ARG A 84 -3.74 10.63 2.23
CA ARG A 84 -3.39 11.48 3.37
C ARG A 84 -4.39 11.36 4.52
N LEU A 85 -5.68 11.27 4.21
CA LEU A 85 -6.74 11.02 5.19
C LEU A 85 -6.61 9.63 5.80
N ALA A 86 -6.34 8.60 5.00
CA ALA A 86 -6.16 7.22 5.47
C ALA A 86 -4.94 7.04 6.40
N ARG A 87 -3.87 7.83 6.20
CA ARG A 87 -2.69 7.87 7.08
C ARG A 87 -2.96 8.50 8.44
N ARG A 88 -4.02 9.28 8.61
CA ARG A 88 -4.31 9.89 9.91
C ARG A 88 -4.66 8.77 10.88
N PRO A 89 -4.03 8.72 12.06
CA PRO A 89 -4.47 7.80 13.09
C PRO A 89 -5.95 8.07 13.35
N LEU A 90 -6.75 7.00 13.42
CA LEU A 90 -8.13 7.10 13.90
C LEU A 90 -8.04 7.82 15.25
N SER A 91 -8.42 9.09 15.29
CA SER A 91 -8.50 9.82 16.54
C SER A 91 -9.34 8.96 17.47
N SER A 92 -8.75 8.49 18.55
CA SER A 92 -9.46 7.80 19.61
C SER A 92 -10.72 8.61 19.90
N LYS A 93 -11.87 7.95 19.92
CA LYS A 93 -13.13 8.57 20.32
C LYS A 93 -12.86 9.27 21.66
N VAL A 94 -12.79 10.60 21.67
CA VAL A 94 -12.76 11.36 22.92
C VAL A 94 -14.15 11.21 23.50
N SER A 95 -14.30 10.23 24.39
CA SER A 95 -15.49 10.05 25.20
C SER A 95 -15.57 11.24 26.16
N VAL A 96 -16.23 12.32 25.76
CA VAL A 96 -16.57 13.43 26.64
C VAL A 96 -17.61 12.91 27.63
N LYS A 97 -17.17 12.53 28.83
CA LYS A 97 -18.05 12.23 29.96
C LYS A 97 -18.52 13.58 30.52
N VAL A 98 -19.73 14.00 30.14
CA VAL A 98 -20.42 15.11 30.80
C VAL A 98 -20.77 14.63 32.22
N LYS A 99 -20.21 15.29 33.24
CA LYS A 99 -20.64 15.11 34.64
C LYS A 99 -21.87 15.99 34.86
N SER A 100 -22.98 15.35 35.23
CA SER A 100 -24.15 15.95 35.86
C SER A 100 -23.91 16.24 37.34
#